data_AF-A0A8T5WMT4-F1
#
_entry.id   AF-A0A8T5WMT4-F1
#
_cell.length_a   1.000
_cell.length_b   1.000
_cell.length_c   1.000
_cell.angle_alpha   90.00
_cell.angle_beta   90.00
_cell.angle_gamma   90.00
#
_symmetry.space_group_name_H-M   'P 1'
#
loop_
_entity.id
_entity.type
_entity.pdbx_description
1 polymer ?
#
loop_
_entity_poly.entity_id
_entity_poly.type
_entity_poly.pdbx_seq_one_letter_code
_entity_poly.pdbx_strand_id
1 'polypeptide(L)'
;MILESELQEIRKMLIEAKRPLFIFDDDQDGLCSFILLWKWQQKGKGIPTKGQIGDDMLRKIQEEKADLVVILDKPVVEQDFISAIHIPIIHIDHHPLLTIEATNYHYYNPRKERINDERPTSYWAYQVTKQNLWIAMIGIVGDWYLPEFMEEFQKEYPGL
;
A
#
# COMPACT_ATOMS: atom_id res chain seq x y z
N MET A 1 2.03 1.32 14.48
CA MET A 1 2.83 2.29 13.75
C MET A 1 3.81 1.58 12.85
N ILE A 2 3.82 1.90 11.56
CA ILE A 2 4.94 1.53 10.68
C ILE A 2 6.12 2.43 11.07
N LEU A 3 7.27 1.82 11.34
CA LEU A 3 8.47 2.50 11.83
C LEU A 3 9.18 3.25 10.69
N GLU A 4 9.98 4.26 11.02
CA GLU A 4 10.75 4.98 9.98
C GLU A 4 11.74 4.06 9.25
N SER A 5 12.29 3.04 9.91
CA SER A 5 13.13 2.02 9.26
C SER A 5 12.37 1.21 8.22
N GLU A 6 11.10 0.88 8.50
CA GLU A 6 10.22 0.19 7.56
C GLU A 6 9.82 1.12 6.40
N LEU A 7 9.53 2.39 6.67
CA LEU A 7 9.29 3.39 5.61
C LEU A 7 10.51 3.54 4.69
N GLN A 8 11.73 3.51 5.24
CA GLN A 8 12.97 3.54 4.45
C GLN A 8 13.14 2.27 3.60
N GLU A 9 12.79 1.09 4.14
CA GLU A 9 12.81 -0.17 3.39
C GLU A 9 11.81 -0.14 2.23
N ILE A 10 10.57 0.29 2.48
CA ILE A 10 9.53 0.47 1.44
C ILE A 10 10.04 1.39 0.34
N ARG A 11 10.59 2.57 0.71
CA ARG A 11 11.15 3.54 -0.26
C ARG A 11 12.26 2.90 -1.09
N LYS A 12 13.19 2.19 -0.45
CA LYS A 12 14.31 1.53 -1.12
C LYS A 12 13.84 0.52 -2.15
N MET A 13 12.96 -0.40 -1.75
CA MET A 13 12.43 -1.45 -2.64
C MET A 13 11.67 -0.85 -3.83
N LEU A 14 10.85 0.19 -3.60
CA LEU A 14 10.11 0.88 -4.67
C LEU A 14 11.05 1.61 -5.65
N ILE A 15 12.12 2.24 -5.17
CA ILE A 15 13.13 2.93 -6.01
C ILE A 15 13.88 1.92 -6.89
N GLU A 16 14.28 0.78 -6.32
CA GLU A 16 15.03 -0.27 -7.01
C GLU A 16 14.19 -1.02 -8.05
N ALA A 17 12.88 -1.13 -7.84
CA ALA A 17 11.97 -1.75 -8.77
C ALA A 17 11.91 -1.00 -10.12
N LYS A 18 11.88 -1.78 -11.21
CA LYS A 18 11.75 -1.27 -12.58
C LYS A 18 10.34 -1.46 -13.12
N ARG A 19 9.65 -2.52 -12.70
CA ARG A 19 8.29 -2.89 -13.11
C ARG A 19 7.48 -3.37 -11.89
N PRO A 20 7.22 -2.48 -10.90
CA PRO A 20 6.33 -2.84 -9.81
C PRO A 20 4.92 -3.08 -10.33
N LEU A 21 4.24 -4.11 -9.82
CA LEU A 21 2.82 -4.33 -10.04
C LEU A 21 2.08 -4.08 -8.73
N PHE A 22 1.19 -3.09 -8.74
CA PHE A 22 0.37 -2.73 -7.59
C PHE A 22 -0.97 -3.47 -7.67
N ILE A 23 -1.32 -4.16 -6.60
CA ILE A 23 -2.61 -4.81 -6.38
C ILE A 23 -3.24 -4.11 -5.18
N PHE A 24 -4.42 -3.54 -5.35
CA PHE A 24 -5.03 -2.72 -4.30
C PHE A 24 -6.53 -2.94 -4.23
N ASP A 25 -7.15 -2.59 -3.10
CA ASP A 25 -8.61 -2.64 -2.96
C ASP A 25 -9.31 -1.61 -3.86
N ASP A 26 -10.57 -1.87 -4.21
CA ASP A 26 -11.30 -1.03 -5.18
C ASP A 26 -11.99 0.20 -4.56
N ASP A 27 -11.69 0.50 -3.29
CA ASP A 27 -12.18 1.66 -2.56
C ASP A 27 -11.27 2.91 -2.63
N GLN A 28 -11.60 3.93 -1.83
CA GLN A 28 -10.86 5.19 -1.80
C GLN A 28 -9.46 5.04 -1.18
N ASP A 29 -9.27 4.21 -0.16
CA ASP A 29 -7.99 4.06 0.53
C ASP A 29 -6.99 3.27 -0.33
N GLY A 30 -7.45 2.14 -0.87
CA GLY A 30 -6.71 1.34 -1.86
C GLY A 30 -6.33 2.15 -3.09
N LEU A 31 -7.28 2.89 -3.70
CA LEU A 31 -6.97 3.70 -4.88
C LEU A 31 -6.01 4.86 -4.57
N CYS A 32 -6.23 5.59 -3.49
CA CYS A 32 -5.39 6.74 -3.14
C CYS A 32 -3.97 6.31 -2.75
N SER A 33 -3.83 5.20 -2.01
CA SER A 33 -2.52 4.64 -1.67
C SER A 33 -1.74 4.25 -2.93
N PHE A 34 -2.39 3.61 -3.91
CA PHE A 34 -1.78 3.32 -5.21
C PHE A 34 -1.34 4.61 -5.93
N ILE A 35 -2.24 5.59 -6.06
CA ILE A 35 -1.94 6.84 -6.79
C ILE A 35 -0.77 7.59 -6.15
N LEU A 36 -0.69 7.64 -4.81
CA LEU A 36 0.40 8.29 -4.09
C LEU A 36 1.76 7.67 -4.46
N LEU A 37 1.88 6.35 -4.35
CA LEU A 37 3.12 5.63 -4.66
C LEU A 37 3.46 5.69 -6.15
N TRP A 38 2.45 5.52 -7.02
CA TRP A 38 2.64 5.54 -8.46
C TRP A 38 3.03 6.93 -8.98
N LYS A 39 2.42 8.02 -8.48
CA LYS A 39 2.82 9.38 -8.89
C LYS A 39 4.24 9.73 -8.45
N TRP A 40 4.67 9.20 -7.32
CA TRP A 40 6.03 9.40 -6.81
C TRP A 40 7.08 8.66 -7.67
N GLN A 41 6.84 7.41 -8.03
CA GLN A 41 7.80 6.59 -8.79
C GLN A 41 7.67 6.71 -10.32
N GLN A 42 6.47 7.00 -10.81
CA GLN A 42 6.09 6.97 -12.23
C GLN A 42 6.47 5.66 -12.94
N LYS A 43 6.36 4.54 -12.22
CA LYS A 43 6.67 3.19 -12.70
C LYS A 43 5.56 2.23 -12.33
N GLY A 44 5.45 1.16 -13.12
CA GLY A 44 4.55 0.06 -12.82
C GLY A 44 3.11 0.30 -13.25
N LYS A 45 2.26 -0.66 -12.91
CA LYS A 45 0.82 -0.65 -13.21
C LYS A 45 0.03 -0.96 -11.96
N GLY A 46 -1.18 -0.41 -11.90
CA GLY A 46 -2.13 -0.69 -10.83
C GLY A 46 -3.26 -1.59 -11.31
N ILE A 47 -3.64 -2.57 -10.50
CA ILE A 47 -4.81 -3.42 -10.70
C ILE A 47 -5.71 -3.28 -9.47
N PRO A 48 -6.87 -2.60 -9.60
CA PRO A 48 -7.88 -2.62 -8.54
C PRO A 48 -8.47 -4.03 -8.47
N THR A 49 -8.68 -4.53 -7.26
CA THR A 49 -9.20 -5.87 -7.03
C THR A 49 -10.28 -5.81 -5.98
N LYS A 50 -11.42 -6.41 -6.27
CA LYS A 50 -12.52 -6.52 -5.32
C LYS A 50 -12.47 -7.87 -4.61
N GLY A 51 -12.48 -7.86 -3.28
CA GLY A 51 -12.45 -9.08 -2.49
C GLY A 51 -11.10 -9.81 -2.56
N GLN A 52 -11.14 -11.14 -2.64
CA GLN A 52 -9.96 -11.99 -2.53
C GLN A 52 -9.06 -11.97 -3.78
N ILE A 53 -7.75 -11.99 -3.56
CA ILE A 53 -6.74 -12.11 -4.60
C ILE A 53 -6.53 -13.60 -4.96
N GLY A 54 -6.48 -13.94 -6.25
CA GLY A 54 -6.31 -15.32 -6.71
C GLY A 54 -5.43 -15.51 -7.95
N ASP A 55 -5.64 -16.62 -8.66
CA ASP A 55 -4.82 -17.08 -9.79
C ASP A 55 -4.75 -16.09 -10.96
N ASP A 56 -5.79 -15.27 -11.14
CA ASP A 56 -5.82 -14.24 -12.15
C ASP A 56 -4.73 -13.18 -11.93
N MET A 57 -4.43 -12.85 -10.67
CA MET A 57 -3.32 -11.95 -10.32
C MET A 57 -1.96 -12.61 -10.54
N LEU A 58 -1.82 -13.92 -10.28
CA LEU A 58 -0.57 -14.65 -10.59
C LEU A 58 -0.24 -14.56 -12.09
N ARG A 59 -1.25 -14.74 -12.95
CA ARG A 59 -1.09 -14.55 -14.40
C ARG A 59 -0.68 -13.12 -14.73
N LYS A 60 -1.30 -12.10 -14.10
CA LYS A 60 -0.95 -10.69 -14.33
C LYS A 60 0.49 -10.36 -13.93
N ILE A 61 0.96 -10.88 -12.80
CA ILE A 61 2.35 -10.73 -12.35
C ILE A 61 3.33 -11.23 -13.42
N GLN A 62 3.03 -12.37 -14.04
CA GLN A 62 3.85 -12.94 -15.12
C GLN A 62 3.75 -12.15 -16.43
N GLU A 63 2.54 -11.79 -16.86
CA GLU A 63 2.27 -11.00 -18.08
C GLU A 63 3.02 -9.67 -18.07
N GLU A 64 2.99 -8.98 -16.92
CA GLU A 64 3.65 -7.68 -16.72
C GLU A 64 5.15 -7.80 -16.46
N LYS A 65 5.66 -9.02 -16.33
CA LYS A 65 7.07 -9.33 -15.98
C LYS A 65 7.50 -8.53 -14.75
N ALA A 66 6.63 -8.50 -13.74
CA ALA A 66 6.85 -7.70 -12.55
C ALA A 66 8.16 -8.10 -11.86
N ASP A 67 8.87 -7.13 -11.29
CA ASP A 67 10.07 -7.37 -10.46
C ASP A 67 9.84 -7.04 -8.98
N LEU A 68 8.67 -6.50 -8.65
CA LEU A 68 8.16 -6.25 -7.31
C LEU A 68 6.64 -6.34 -7.36
N VAL A 69 6.02 -7.01 -6.39
CA VAL A 69 4.57 -6.92 -6.15
C VAL A 69 4.33 -6.00 -4.97
N VAL A 70 3.37 -5.08 -5.11
CA VAL A 70 2.97 -4.17 -4.04
C VAL A 70 1.49 -4.39 -3.78
N ILE A 71 1.16 -4.98 -2.64
CA ILE A 71 -0.21 -5.19 -2.18
C ILE A 71 -0.57 -4.02 -1.25
N LEU A 72 -1.69 -3.37 -1.50
CA LEU A 72 -2.14 -2.21 -0.74
C LEU A 72 -3.57 -2.43 -0.27
N ASP A 73 -3.80 -2.21 1.02
CA ASP A 73 -5.13 -2.17 1.61
C ASP A 73 -5.92 -3.47 1.44
N LYS A 74 -5.25 -4.61 1.62
CA LYS A 74 -5.86 -5.92 1.40
C LYS A 74 -5.96 -6.74 2.68
N PRO A 75 -7.16 -6.82 3.30
CA PRO A 75 -7.33 -7.53 4.57
C PRO A 75 -7.12 -9.03 4.47
N VAL A 76 -7.22 -9.61 3.26
CA VAL A 76 -7.16 -11.05 3.04
C VAL A 76 -6.21 -11.34 1.89
N VAL A 77 -5.12 -12.01 2.22
CA VAL A 77 -4.17 -12.59 1.27
C VAL A 77 -3.82 -13.99 1.78
N GLU A 78 -3.88 -15.00 0.91
CA GLU A 78 -3.64 -16.39 1.29
C GLU A 78 -2.17 -16.78 1.16
N GLN A 79 -1.73 -17.72 2.02
CA GLN A 79 -0.38 -18.27 1.99
C GLN A 79 -0.02 -18.85 0.61
N ASP A 80 -0.94 -19.60 -0.02
CA ASP A 80 -0.69 -20.23 -1.32
C ASP A 80 -0.45 -19.20 -2.43
N PHE A 81 -1.19 -18.09 -2.42
CA PHE A 81 -0.97 -16.98 -3.35
C PHE A 81 0.42 -16.37 -3.18
N ILE A 82 0.83 -16.11 -1.93
CA ILE A 82 2.15 -15.55 -1.62
C ILE A 82 3.27 -16.54 -2.00
N SER A 83 3.10 -17.82 -1.68
CA SER A 83 4.07 -18.87 -1.98
C SER A 83 4.28 -19.10 -3.49
N ALA A 84 3.30 -18.77 -4.33
CA ALA A 84 3.44 -18.84 -5.78
C ALA A 84 4.28 -17.69 -6.38
N ILE A 85 4.50 -16.61 -5.62
CA ILE A 85 5.26 -15.44 -6.06
C ILE A 85 6.71 -15.56 -5.59
N HIS A 86 7.65 -15.50 -6.54
CA HIS A 86 9.09 -15.72 -6.29
C HIS A 86 9.93 -14.43 -6.35
N ILE A 87 9.29 -13.29 -6.55
CA ILE A 87 9.88 -11.95 -6.52
C ILE A 87 9.53 -11.26 -5.20
N PRO A 88 10.21 -10.17 -4.82
CA PRO A 88 9.87 -9.43 -3.61
C PRO A 88 8.41 -8.95 -3.60
N ILE A 89 7.81 -8.94 -2.41
CA ILE A 89 6.44 -8.48 -2.16
C ILE A 89 6.48 -7.47 -1.02
N ILE A 90 5.92 -6.30 -1.26
CA ILE A 90 5.55 -5.34 -0.21
C ILE A 90 4.06 -5.51 0.01
N HIS A 91 3.62 -5.63 1.26
CA HIS A 91 2.21 -5.54 1.61
C HIS A 91 2.04 -4.45 2.66
N ILE A 92 1.37 -3.35 2.31
CA ILE A 92 1.03 -2.26 3.22
C ILE A 92 -0.47 -2.34 3.51
N ASP A 93 -0.83 -2.47 4.77
CA ASP A 93 -2.22 -2.66 5.21
C ASP A 93 -2.40 -2.12 6.64
N HIS A 94 -3.64 -1.97 7.07
CA HIS A 94 -4.03 -1.52 8.41
C HIS A 94 -5.11 -2.40 9.07
N HIS A 95 -5.63 -3.40 8.35
CA HIS A 95 -6.59 -4.39 8.84
C HIS A 95 -5.99 -5.34 9.90
N PRO A 96 -6.76 -6.27 10.49
CA PRO A 96 -6.23 -7.24 11.45
C PRO A 96 -5.00 -7.99 10.90
N LEU A 97 -4.04 -8.28 11.78
CA LEU A 97 -2.77 -8.87 11.36
C LEU A 97 -2.96 -10.23 10.70
N LEU A 98 -2.32 -10.39 9.54
CA LEU A 98 -2.19 -11.66 8.85
C LEU A 98 -0.95 -12.42 9.34
N THR A 99 -1.02 -13.75 9.32
CA THR A 99 0.13 -14.63 9.53
C THR A 99 0.45 -15.33 8.22
N ILE A 100 1.51 -14.87 7.56
CA ILE A 100 2.02 -15.40 6.29
C ILE A 100 3.51 -15.66 6.47
N GLU A 101 3.95 -16.85 6.09
CA GLU A 101 5.34 -17.28 6.19
C GLU A 101 5.97 -17.31 4.79
N ALA A 102 6.73 -16.28 4.45
CA ALA A 102 7.50 -16.23 3.22
C ALA A 102 8.68 -15.26 3.36
N THR A 103 9.85 -15.64 2.86
CA THR A 103 11.09 -14.85 3.01
C THR A 103 11.13 -13.62 2.11
N ASN A 104 10.37 -13.63 1.01
CA ASN A 104 10.23 -12.53 0.07
C ASN A 104 9.00 -11.65 0.36
N TYR A 105 8.31 -11.87 1.48
CA TYR A 105 7.09 -11.16 1.85
C TYR A 105 7.35 -10.17 2.98
N HIS A 106 7.34 -8.88 2.64
CA HIS A 106 7.57 -7.78 3.55
C HIS A 106 6.23 -7.14 3.91
N TYR A 107 5.70 -7.52 5.08
CA TYR A 107 4.42 -7.02 5.57
C TYR A 107 4.61 -5.80 6.46
N TYR A 108 3.96 -4.69 6.13
CA TYR A 108 4.00 -3.45 6.89
C TYR A 108 2.59 -3.10 7.32
N ASN A 109 2.34 -3.26 8.61
CA ASN A 109 1.04 -2.97 9.18
C ASN A 109 1.23 -2.27 10.52
N PRO A 110 0.60 -1.11 10.74
CA PRO A 110 0.77 -0.37 11.99
C PRO A 110 0.34 -1.17 13.22
N ARG A 111 -0.57 -2.13 13.09
CA ARG A 111 -1.01 -2.95 14.21
C ARG A 111 0.07 -3.85 14.81
N LYS A 112 1.20 -4.07 14.11
CA LYS A 112 2.35 -4.83 14.61
C LYS A 112 2.93 -4.24 15.90
N GLU A 113 3.17 -2.93 15.90
CA GLU A 113 3.75 -2.21 17.05
C GLU A 113 2.67 -1.62 17.98
N ARG A 114 1.49 -1.32 17.43
CA ARG A 114 0.39 -0.68 18.16
C ARG A 114 -0.92 -1.26 17.68
N ILE A 115 -1.44 -2.25 18.39
CA ILE A 115 -2.62 -3.03 17.97
C ILE A 115 -3.86 -2.18 17.59
N ASN A 116 -4.05 -1.03 18.22
CA ASN A 116 -5.17 -0.10 17.96
C ASN A 116 -4.85 1.00 16.93
N ASP A 117 -3.72 0.89 16.23
CA ASP A 117 -3.32 1.86 15.22
C ASP A 117 -3.95 1.48 13.87
N GLU A 118 -5.08 2.11 13.59
CA GLU A 118 -5.94 1.83 12.43
C GLU A 118 -5.73 2.86 11.31
N ARG A 119 -4.62 3.61 11.34
CA ARG A 119 -4.31 4.61 10.31
C ARG A 119 -4.33 3.97 8.92
N PRO A 120 -5.13 4.51 7.97
CA PRO A 120 -5.37 3.88 6.66
C PRO A 120 -4.11 3.67 5.84
N THR A 121 -4.17 2.79 4.84
CA THR A 121 -3.05 2.50 3.93
C THR A 121 -2.58 3.76 3.18
N SER A 122 -3.49 4.66 2.78
CA SER A 122 -3.15 5.94 2.15
C SER A 122 -2.42 6.90 3.09
N TYR A 123 -2.65 6.83 4.40
CA TYR A 123 -1.82 7.53 5.38
C TYR A 123 -0.37 7.07 5.27
N TRP A 124 -0.14 5.76 5.25
CA TRP A 124 1.21 5.20 5.18
C TRP A 124 1.87 5.43 3.82
N ALA A 125 1.13 5.34 2.72
CA ALA A 125 1.61 5.73 1.40
C ALA A 125 2.02 7.22 1.36
N TYR A 126 1.30 8.09 2.06
CA TYR A 126 1.70 9.49 2.24
C TYR A 126 2.95 9.62 3.10
N GLN A 127 3.11 8.84 4.17
CA GLN A 127 4.36 8.85 4.95
C GLN A 127 5.57 8.43 4.09
N VAL A 128 5.39 7.47 3.18
CA VAL A 128 6.43 7.04 2.24
C VAL A 128 6.83 8.18 1.29
N THR A 129 5.85 8.88 0.71
CA THR A 129 6.09 9.83 -0.39
C THR A 129 6.28 11.27 0.07
N LYS A 130 5.60 11.68 1.15
CA LYS A 130 5.47 13.05 1.65
C LYS A 130 5.07 14.05 0.55
N GLN A 131 4.22 13.60 -0.39
CA GLN A 131 3.79 14.37 -1.56
C GLN A 131 2.30 14.16 -1.83
N ASN A 132 1.67 15.13 -2.50
CA ASN A 132 0.25 15.10 -2.87
C ASN A 132 -0.69 14.92 -1.67
N LEU A 133 -0.55 15.78 -0.65
CA LEU A 133 -1.33 15.73 0.59
C LEU A 133 -2.84 15.64 0.33
N TRP A 134 -3.37 16.36 -0.66
CA TRP A 134 -4.80 16.28 -1.00
C TRP A 134 -5.27 14.89 -1.44
N ILE A 135 -4.43 14.08 -2.11
CA ILE A 135 -4.76 12.71 -2.49
C ILE A 135 -4.78 11.82 -1.24
N ALA A 136 -3.80 12.01 -0.36
CA ALA A 136 -3.77 11.31 0.91
C ALA A 136 -5.04 11.59 1.72
N MET A 137 -5.47 12.85 1.79
CA MET A 137 -6.69 13.22 2.50
C MET A 137 -7.95 12.56 1.95
N ILE A 138 -8.08 12.39 0.62
CA ILE A 138 -9.22 11.67 0.03
C ILE A 138 -9.29 10.22 0.52
N GLY A 139 -8.16 9.49 0.48
CA GLY A 139 -8.11 8.11 0.95
C GLY A 139 -8.36 8.01 2.45
N ILE A 140 -7.65 8.83 3.24
CA ILE A 140 -7.72 8.80 4.70
C ILE A 140 -9.14 9.09 5.21
N VAL A 141 -9.80 10.12 4.68
CA VAL A 141 -11.17 10.47 5.07
C VAL A 141 -12.18 9.49 4.47
N GLY A 142 -11.90 8.94 3.28
CA GLY A 142 -12.70 7.88 2.67
C GLY A 142 -12.82 6.65 3.56
N ASP A 143 -11.77 6.35 4.32
CA ASP A 143 -11.71 5.30 5.33
C ASP A 143 -12.05 5.80 6.75
N TRP A 144 -12.81 6.90 6.84
CA TRP A 144 -13.36 7.47 8.08
C TRP A 144 -12.32 7.86 9.14
N TYR A 145 -11.07 8.11 8.73
CA TYR A 145 -10.00 8.55 9.62
C TYR A 145 -9.74 10.06 9.46
N LEU A 146 -9.35 10.72 10.56
CA LEU A 146 -8.90 12.12 10.56
C LEU A 146 -7.45 12.18 11.04
N PRO A 147 -6.49 12.60 10.18
CA PRO A 147 -5.08 12.60 10.53
C PRO A 147 -4.66 13.86 11.30
N GLU A 148 -3.52 13.77 11.98
CA GLU A 148 -2.93 14.87 12.76
C GLU A 148 -2.55 16.10 11.93
N PHE A 149 -2.40 15.94 10.61
CA PHE A 149 -2.07 17.01 9.66
C PHE A 149 -3.31 17.63 8.98
N MET A 150 -4.51 17.43 9.54
CA MET A 150 -5.74 18.03 8.99
C MET A 150 -5.67 19.57 8.92
N GLU A 151 -5.09 20.22 9.94
CA GLU A 151 -4.95 21.69 9.93
C GLU A 151 -4.00 22.17 8.84
N GLU A 152 -2.95 21.41 8.54
CA GLU A 152 -2.01 21.71 7.46
C GLU A 152 -2.72 21.60 6.11
N PHE A 153 -3.51 20.55 5.92
CA PHE A 153 -4.34 20.37 4.73
C PHE A 153 -5.31 21.53 4.52
N GLN A 154 -6.04 21.96 5.54
CA GLN A 154 -6.98 23.09 5.44
C GLN A 154 -6.29 24.41 5.07
N LYS A 155 -5.06 24.63 5.55
CA LYS A 155 -4.27 25.82 5.21
C LYS A 155 -3.78 25.78 3.76
N GLU A 156 -3.34 24.61 3.29
CA GLU A 156 -2.81 24.43 1.93
C GLU A 156 -3.92 24.38 0.87
N TYR A 157 -5.07 23.78 1.21
CA TYR A 157 -6.21 23.55 0.31
C TYR A 157 -7.52 24.07 0.91
N PRO A 158 -7.69 25.38 1.17
CA PRO A 158 -8.86 25.93 1.87
C PRO A 158 -10.20 25.77 1.13
N GLY A 159 -10.17 25.34 -0.14
CA GLY A 159 -11.35 25.07 -0.95
C GLY A 159 -11.72 23.59 -1.05
N LEU A 160 -11.00 22.71 -0.36
CA LEU A 160 -11.25 21.27 -0.27
C LEU A 160 -11.60 20.86 1.18
#